data_AF-A0A086LSX2-F1
#
_entry.id   AF-A0A086LSX2-F1
#
_cell.length_a   1.000
_cell.length_b   1.000
_cell.length_c   1.000
_cell.angle_alpha   90.00
_cell.angle_beta   90.00
_cell.angle_gamma   90.00
#
_symmetry.space_group_name_H-M   'P 1'
#
loop_
_entity.id
_entity.type
_entity.pdbx_description
1 polymer ?
#
loop_
_entity_poly.entity_id
_entity_poly.type
_entity_poly.pdbx_seq_one_letter_code
_entity_poly.pdbx_strand_id
1 'polypeptide(L)'
;GSEEEATTQTRGRARQRTLRDARRGGPVSGHEASKGIVGSADSRRGAGGQSSDRVSGKGSKASGAKSSASVPVDFDELAANLKRKLLTVIANYEHRQNELHHSPGAKAFLDVALTGELTKYHVDPGFFPILSKAVLIEAEHYYTLKSLFEVATGLHERETKLKEERAHEMHAHSAATAKEDDAGAAGSEDSPLTAVIDDISVAIACCNERRMSLLLSEKWFRSFHIATTILPELPEISLPILPGEKGDKHDTDEEETSEELPDTSEDPLEAVLIVKKTLQQWESRIPHLITSVEALWWRPPRDPDEAIRQRERTAAMFKAASGAIVRRFLRLALQEWNVEEGIRHSTDPSAKEKLQLARDVLASYIAEKEAQEWEGSSIFAASILATAKANVRNPSTRWDPLPSNDHAPDVRAAAHRYRQMSS
;
A
#
# COMPACT_ATOMS: atom_id res chain seq x y z
N GLY A 1 9.30 -6.47 73.96
CA GLY A 1 9.06 -7.90 74.22
C GLY A 1 8.91 -8.56 72.88
N SER A 2 9.88 -9.39 72.47
CA SER A 2 9.94 -10.84 72.80
C SER A 2 8.95 -11.57 71.88
N GLU A 3 9.42 -12.19 70.80
CA GLU A 3 9.81 -13.62 70.74
C GLU A 3 8.55 -14.50 70.78
N GLU A 4 8.31 -15.52 69.96
CA GLU A 4 9.17 -16.50 69.28
C GLU A 4 8.21 -17.32 68.37
N GLU A 5 8.61 -17.69 67.13
CA GLU A 5 8.87 -19.09 66.72
C GLU A 5 7.63 -20.03 66.65
N ALA A 6 7.44 -20.95 65.70
CA ALA A 6 8.38 -21.62 64.81
C ALA A 6 7.65 -22.47 63.73
N THR A 7 8.33 -22.64 62.57
CA THR A 7 8.49 -23.89 61.78
C THR A 7 7.28 -24.45 60.98
N THR A 8 7.40 -25.03 59.77
CA THR A 8 8.56 -25.65 59.09
C THR A 8 8.38 -25.70 57.56
N GLN A 9 9.53 -25.83 56.90
CA GLN A 9 9.88 -25.88 55.47
C GLN A 9 9.35 -27.11 54.70
N THR A 10 9.38 -27.10 53.36
CA THR A 10 10.42 -27.83 52.56
C THR A 10 10.48 -27.38 51.08
N ARG A 11 11.71 -27.05 50.63
CA ARG A 11 12.41 -27.18 49.30
C ARG A 11 11.58 -27.21 48.00
N GLY A 12 11.90 -26.51 46.92
CA GLY A 12 13.18 -26.06 46.33
C GLY A 12 12.99 -26.20 44.79
N ARG A 13 13.42 -25.31 43.89
CA ARG A 13 14.81 -24.93 43.58
C ARG A 13 14.75 -23.72 42.63
N ALA A 14 15.42 -22.64 43.00
CA ALA A 14 15.66 -21.47 42.16
C ALA A 14 16.96 -21.64 41.33
N ARG A 15 17.03 -20.98 40.16
CA ARG A 15 18.26 -20.32 39.69
C ARG A 15 17.91 -19.03 38.94
N GLN A 16 18.36 -17.91 39.51
CA GLN A 16 18.32 -16.57 38.94
C GLN A 16 19.56 -16.28 38.08
N ARG A 17 19.34 -15.46 37.06
CA ARG A 17 20.13 -14.32 36.53
C ARG A 17 21.60 -14.52 36.17
N THR A 18 21.93 -14.03 34.97
CA THR A 18 22.87 -12.91 34.82
C THR A 18 22.50 -12.03 33.62
N LEU A 19 22.57 -10.73 33.85
CA LEU A 19 22.44 -9.61 32.92
C LEU A 19 23.76 -8.84 33.06
N ARG A 20 24.44 -8.48 31.97
CA ARG A 20 25.53 -7.50 32.00
C ARG A 20 25.70 -6.83 30.63
N ASP A 21 25.63 -5.50 30.66
CA ASP A 21 25.98 -4.58 29.59
C ASP A 21 27.49 -4.37 29.43
N ALA A 22 27.88 -3.93 28.22
CA ALA A 22 28.73 -2.75 27.93
C ALA A 22 30.03 -2.96 27.09
N ARG A 23 30.04 -2.21 25.95
CA ARG A 23 31.15 -1.46 25.27
C ARG A 23 32.01 -2.11 24.16
N ARG A 24 31.75 -1.61 22.94
CA ARG A 24 32.62 -0.89 21.96
C ARG A 24 34.03 -1.44 21.64
N GLY A 25 34.27 -1.69 20.35
CA GLY A 25 35.59 -1.70 19.71
C GLY A 25 35.71 -2.65 18.51
N GLY A 26 35.71 -2.13 17.28
CA GLY A 26 36.33 -2.83 16.14
C GLY A 26 37.79 -2.39 15.97
N PRO A 27 38.49 -2.76 14.89
CA PRO A 27 38.28 -3.86 13.94
C PRO A 27 39.45 -4.88 13.97
N VAL A 28 39.37 -5.98 13.21
CA VAL A 28 40.42 -6.54 12.31
C VAL A 28 39.97 -7.91 11.78
N SER A 29 40.27 -8.08 10.49
CA SER A 29 40.05 -9.15 9.53
C SER A 29 40.11 -10.61 9.97
N GLY A 30 39.36 -11.45 9.24
CA GLY A 30 39.65 -12.88 9.10
C GLY A 30 38.53 -13.66 8.43
N HIS A 31 38.62 -13.80 7.11
CA HIS A 31 37.97 -14.79 6.23
C HIS A 31 37.23 -15.97 6.89
N GLU A 32 35.93 -16.16 6.60
CA GLU A 32 35.40 -17.11 5.60
C GLU A 32 33.88 -17.27 5.71
N ALA A 33 33.28 -17.74 4.59
CA ALA A 33 31.92 -18.27 4.44
C ALA A 33 30.75 -17.27 4.33
N SER A 34 30.42 -16.88 3.09
CA SER A 34 29.03 -16.60 2.67
C SER A 34 28.89 -16.70 1.15
N LYS A 35 28.28 -17.80 0.68
CA LYS A 35 27.50 -17.88 -0.57
C LYS A 35 26.18 -18.52 -0.11
N GLY A 36 25.02 -17.87 -0.16
CA GLY A 36 24.48 -17.14 -1.30
C GLY A 36 23.58 -18.10 -2.07
N ILE A 37 22.44 -18.49 -1.50
CA ILE A 37 21.43 -19.31 -2.18
C ILE A 37 20.47 -18.34 -2.88
N VAL A 38 20.68 -18.18 -4.18
CA VAL A 38 19.67 -17.72 -5.14
C VAL A 38 19.31 -18.94 -5.97
N GLY A 39 18.05 -19.37 -5.86
CA GLY A 39 17.51 -20.48 -6.63
C GLY A 39 17.14 -20.02 -8.04
N SER A 40 17.58 -20.78 -9.05
CA SER A 40 16.92 -20.81 -10.35
C SER A 40 17.21 -22.13 -11.08
N ALA A 41 16.12 -22.74 -11.54
CA ALA A 41 15.95 -23.61 -12.70
C ALA A 41 16.65 -24.99 -12.82
N ASP A 42 15.75 -25.96 -13.06
CA ASP A 42 15.80 -27.01 -14.08
C ASP A 42 16.59 -28.33 -13.90
N SER A 43 15.78 -29.37 -13.68
CA SER A 43 15.73 -30.60 -14.50
C SER A 43 16.77 -31.72 -14.29
N ARG A 44 16.22 -32.94 -14.41
CA ARG A 44 16.81 -34.27 -14.65
C ARG A 44 17.16 -35.15 -13.44
N ARG A 45 16.23 -36.09 -13.21
CA ARG A 45 16.40 -37.56 -13.15
C ARG A 45 17.80 -38.11 -12.87
N GLY A 46 17.85 -39.00 -11.87
CA GLY A 46 18.82 -40.10 -11.79
C GLY A 46 18.81 -40.84 -10.46
N ALA A 47 18.16 -42.02 -10.41
CA ALA A 47 18.35 -43.21 -9.53
C ALA A 47 19.38 -43.17 -8.38
N GLY A 48 19.18 -43.83 -7.22
CA GLY A 48 18.24 -44.87 -6.81
C GLY A 48 18.61 -45.48 -5.44
N GLY A 49 17.86 -46.52 -5.02
CA GLY A 49 18.13 -47.40 -3.86
C GLY A 49 17.03 -47.34 -2.79
N GLN A 50 15.94 -48.10 -2.84
CA GLN A 50 15.71 -49.55 -2.56
C GLN A 50 15.97 -50.02 -1.10
N SER A 51 14.89 -50.37 -0.41
CA SER A 51 14.63 -51.71 0.21
C SER A 51 13.14 -51.74 0.62
N SER A 52 12.29 -52.56 -0.01
CA SER A 52 12.03 -54.01 0.13
C SER A 52 10.87 -54.29 1.10
N ASP A 53 9.73 -54.77 0.58
CA ASP A 53 9.28 -56.11 0.96
C ASP A 53 8.35 -56.73 -0.09
N ARG A 54 8.55 -58.03 -0.30
CA ARG A 54 7.93 -58.87 -1.34
C ARG A 54 6.73 -59.62 -0.77
N VAL A 55 5.64 -59.70 -1.52
CA VAL A 55 4.83 -60.93 -1.57
C VAL A 55 4.49 -61.26 -3.03
N SER A 56 4.80 -62.52 -3.35
CA SER A 56 4.70 -63.18 -4.63
C SER A 56 3.27 -63.67 -4.90
N GLY A 57 2.79 -63.46 -6.12
CA GLY A 57 1.54 -64.04 -6.62
C GLY A 57 1.54 -64.01 -8.15
N LYS A 58 2.10 -65.05 -8.78
CA LYS A 58 2.05 -65.27 -10.22
C LYS A 58 0.65 -65.77 -10.58
N GLY A 59 -0.12 -64.98 -11.31
CA GLY A 59 -1.41 -65.36 -11.89
C GLY A 59 -1.64 -64.65 -13.23
N SER A 60 -1.49 -65.41 -14.31
CA SER A 60 -2.00 -65.26 -15.67
C SER A 60 -2.30 -63.86 -16.24
N LYS A 61 -1.59 -63.53 -17.33
CA LYS A 61 -1.98 -62.50 -18.31
C LYS A 61 -3.40 -62.78 -18.81
N ALA A 62 -4.34 -61.94 -18.42
CA ALA A 62 -5.56 -61.66 -19.16
C ALA A 62 -5.64 -60.15 -19.37
N SER A 63 -5.89 -59.80 -20.62
CA SER A 63 -5.98 -58.45 -21.18
C SER A 63 -6.98 -57.56 -20.47
N GLY A 64 -6.65 -56.27 -20.39
CA GLY A 64 -7.61 -55.17 -20.50
C GLY A 64 -8.58 -54.99 -19.33
N ALA A 65 -8.17 -54.22 -18.32
CA ALA A 65 -9.10 -53.62 -17.38
C ALA A 65 -8.71 -52.18 -17.09
N LYS A 66 -9.29 -51.29 -17.91
CA LYS A 66 -9.75 -49.93 -17.63
C LYS A 66 -8.73 -49.00 -16.94
N SER A 67 -8.15 -48.11 -17.75
CA SER A 67 -7.79 -46.77 -17.29
C SER A 67 -8.87 -46.27 -16.34
N SER A 68 -8.48 -45.82 -15.15
CA SER A 68 -9.37 -45.14 -14.22
C SER A 68 -10.06 -44.01 -14.98
N ALA A 69 -11.33 -44.19 -15.32
CA ALA A 69 -12.12 -43.15 -15.97
C ALA A 69 -12.14 -41.96 -15.01
N SER A 70 -11.52 -40.86 -15.43
CA SER A 70 -11.66 -39.59 -14.74
C SER A 70 -13.14 -39.27 -14.64
N VAL A 71 -13.63 -39.01 -13.43
CA VAL A 71 -15.01 -38.58 -13.22
C VAL A 71 -15.27 -37.35 -14.11
N PRO A 72 -16.35 -37.33 -14.93
CA PRO A 72 -16.67 -36.18 -15.76
C PRO A 72 -16.81 -34.93 -14.88
N VAL A 73 -16.13 -33.86 -15.26
CA VAL A 73 -16.29 -32.55 -14.60
C VAL A 73 -17.58 -31.92 -15.12
N ASP A 74 -18.51 -31.63 -14.22
CA ASP A 74 -19.74 -30.88 -14.52
C ASP A 74 -19.47 -29.38 -14.37
N PHE A 75 -19.30 -28.70 -15.50
CA PHE A 75 -18.98 -27.27 -15.53
C PHE A 75 -20.20 -26.38 -15.24
N ASP A 76 -21.42 -26.87 -15.50
CA ASP A 76 -22.66 -26.16 -15.17
C ASP A 76 -22.87 -26.10 -13.65
N GLU A 77 -22.64 -27.23 -12.96
CA GLU A 77 -22.71 -27.26 -11.50
C GLU A 77 -21.64 -26.34 -10.87
N LEU A 78 -20.42 -26.33 -11.44
CA LEU A 78 -19.35 -25.44 -10.99
C LEU A 78 -19.71 -23.97 -11.20
N ALA A 79 -20.26 -23.60 -12.36
CA ALA A 79 -20.74 -22.24 -12.64
C ALA A 79 -21.85 -21.83 -11.65
N ALA A 80 -22.84 -22.69 -11.41
CA ALA A 80 -23.90 -22.43 -10.44
C ALA A 80 -23.37 -22.30 -9.00
N ASN A 81 -22.32 -23.05 -8.63
CA ASN A 81 -21.65 -22.92 -7.34
C ASN A 81 -20.90 -21.57 -7.23
N LEU A 82 -20.16 -21.18 -8.26
CA LEU A 82 -19.47 -19.88 -8.30
C LEU A 82 -20.46 -18.71 -8.22
N LYS A 83 -21.59 -18.78 -8.95
CA LYS A 83 -22.64 -17.77 -8.87
C LYS A 83 -23.22 -17.64 -7.46
N ARG A 84 -23.50 -18.78 -6.78
CA ARG A 84 -23.92 -18.76 -5.37
C ARG A 84 -22.87 -18.14 -4.46
N LYS A 85 -21.58 -18.47 -4.65
CA LYS A 85 -20.48 -17.87 -3.88
C LYS A 85 -20.39 -16.36 -4.10
N LEU A 86 -20.52 -15.89 -5.34
CA LEU A 86 -20.55 -14.46 -5.65
C LEU A 86 -21.67 -13.75 -4.89
N LEU A 87 -22.89 -14.28 -4.92
CA LEU A 87 -24.03 -13.71 -4.21
C LEU A 87 -23.79 -13.66 -2.69
N THR A 88 -23.20 -14.70 -2.10
CA THR A 88 -22.82 -14.69 -0.68
C THR A 88 -21.75 -13.63 -0.37
N VAL A 89 -20.75 -13.46 -1.24
CA VAL A 89 -19.71 -12.44 -1.08
C VAL A 89 -20.30 -11.03 -1.11
N ILE A 90 -21.24 -10.77 -2.03
CA ILE A 90 -21.96 -9.49 -2.13
C ILE A 90 -22.81 -9.26 -0.88
N ALA A 91 -23.63 -10.23 -0.47
CA ALA A 91 -24.50 -10.10 0.71
C ALA A 91 -23.71 -9.84 1.99
N ASN A 92 -22.57 -10.51 2.18
CA ASN A 92 -21.69 -10.28 3.33
C ASN A 92 -21.09 -8.86 3.33
N TYR A 93 -20.74 -8.35 2.16
CA TYR A 93 -20.23 -6.98 2.02
C TYR A 93 -21.31 -5.94 2.32
N GLU A 94 -22.52 -6.10 1.76
CA GLU A 94 -23.66 -5.22 2.03
C GLU A 94 -24.02 -5.20 3.52
N HIS A 95 -23.99 -6.36 4.18
CA HIS A 95 -24.22 -6.46 5.62
C HIS A 95 -23.20 -5.62 6.41
N ARG A 96 -21.90 -5.76 6.11
CA ARG A 96 -20.83 -5.02 6.80
C ARG A 96 -20.87 -3.52 6.53
N GLN A 97 -21.25 -3.10 5.32
CA GLN A 97 -21.47 -1.69 5.02
C GLN A 97 -22.64 -1.13 5.82
N ASN A 98 -23.75 -1.87 5.89
CA ASN A 98 -24.90 -1.49 6.69
C ASN A 98 -24.53 -1.36 8.16
N GLU A 99 -23.80 -2.31 8.75
CA GLU A 99 -23.30 -2.21 10.13
C GLU A 99 -22.48 -0.93 10.36
N LEU A 100 -21.59 -0.59 9.43
CA LEU A 100 -20.79 0.64 9.53
C LEU A 100 -21.67 1.90 9.47
N HIS A 101 -22.66 1.93 8.58
CA HIS A 101 -23.58 3.07 8.42
C HIS A 101 -24.47 3.34 9.65
N HIS A 102 -24.69 2.35 10.51
CA HIS A 102 -25.44 2.55 11.77
C HIS A 102 -24.66 3.34 12.83
N SER A 103 -23.35 3.54 12.63
CA SER A 103 -22.57 4.40 13.52
C SER A 103 -23.01 5.88 13.37
N PRO A 104 -23.12 6.66 14.45
CA PRO A 104 -23.58 8.05 14.39
C PRO A 104 -22.78 8.89 13.38
N GLY A 105 -23.47 9.54 12.45
CA GLY A 105 -22.86 10.39 11.42
C GLY A 105 -22.04 9.66 10.34
N ALA A 106 -21.86 8.33 10.44
CA ALA A 106 -20.98 7.58 9.56
C ALA A 106 -21.42 7.61 8.09
N LYS A 107 -22.72 7.41 7.82
CA LYS A 107 -23.24 7.42 6.44
C LYS A 107 -22.96 8.76 5.74
N ALA A 108 -23.37 9.87 6.34
CA ALA A 108 -23.17 11.20 5.76
C ALA A 108 -21.69 11.52 5.54
N PHE A 109 -20.83 11.15 6.49
CA PHE A 109 -19.38 11.33 6.37
C PHE A 109 -18.77 10.46 5.25
N LEU A 110 -19.17 9.18 5.14
CA LEU A 110 -18.66 8.28 4.11
C LEU A 110 -19.17 8.64 2.71
N ASP A 111 -20.39 9.16 2.59
CA ASP A 111 -20.92 9.68 1.33
C ASP A 111 -20.04 10.84 0.81
N VAL A 112 -19.63 11.76 1.70
CA VAL A 112 -18.67 12.84 1.35
C VAL A 112 -17.27 12.29 1.04
N ALA A 113 -16.83 11.25 1.74
CA ALA A 113 -15.54 10.60 1.46
C ALA A 113 -15.53 9.90 0.09
N LEU A 114 -16.67 9.39 -0.37
CA LEU A 114 -16.80 8.73 -1.67
C LEU A 114 -16.81 9.73 -2.84
N THR A 115 -17.32 10.95 -2.64
CA THR A 115 -17.31 12.01 -3.65
C THR A 115 -15.97 12.75 -3.76
N GLY A 116 -15.01 12.46 -2.86
CA GLY A 116 -13.71 13.14 -2.82
C GLY A 116 -13.78 14.58 -2.29
N GLU A 117 -14.89 14.95 -1.66
CA GLU A 117 -15.14 16.32 -1.22
C GLU A 117 -14.63 16.62 0.19
N LEU A 118 -14.01 15.66 0.88
CA LEU A 118 -13.44 15.87 2.23
C LEU A 118 -12.48 17.07 2.28
N THR A 119 -11.82 17.39 1.17
CA THR A 119 -10.93 18.56 1.03
C THR A 119 -11.61 19.90 1.32
N LYS A 120 -12.94 19.97 1.25
CA LYS A 120 -13.76 21.17 1.48
C LYS A 120 -14.22 21.32 2.93
N TYR A 121 -13.99 20.31 3.78
CA TYR A 121 -14.52 20.27 5.14
C TYR A 121 -13.41 20.27 6.17
N HIS A 122 -13.65 20.88 7.33
CA HIS A 122 -12.84 20.58 8.51
C HIS A 122 -13.23 19.20 9.00
N VAL A 123 -12.29 18.26 8.91
CA VAL A 123 -12.55 16.88 9.34
C VAL A 123 -12.00 16.65 10.74
N ASP A 124 -12.88 16.22 11.65
CA ASP A 124 -12.52 15.81 13.00
C ASP A 124 -11.72 14.49 12.95
N PRO A 125 -10.53 14.41 13.58
CA PRO A 125 -9.78 13.17 13.78
C PRO A 125 -10.62 11.99 14.32
N GLY A 126 -11.71 12.27 15.04
CA GLY A 126 -12.66 11.30 15.56
C GLY A 126 -13.40 10.47 14.49
N PHE A 127 -13.47 10.94 13.24
CA PHE A 127 -14.06 10.16 12.13
C PHE A 127 -13.09 9.16 11.48
N PHE A 128 -11.79 9.23 11.80
CA PHE A 128 -10.78 8.35 11.20
C PHE A 128 -11.07 6.84 11.36
N PRO A 129 -11.50 6.32 12.53
CA PRO A 129 -11.81 4.90 12.66
C PRO A 129 -12.90 4.43 11.70
N ILE A 130 -13.89 5.29 11.40
CA ILE A 130 -14.98 4.99 10.47
C ILE A 130 -14.42 4.93 9.04
N LEU A 131 -13.61 5.93 8.66
CA LEU A 131 -12.97 5.96 7.33
C LEU A 131 -12.07 4.74 7.10
N SER A 132 -11.18 4.46 8.04
CA SER A 132 -10.20 3.35 7.91
C SER A 132 -10.90 1.99 7.89
N LYS A 133 -12.00 1.82 8.65
CA LYS A 133 -12.85 0.61 8.55
C LYS A 133 -13.51 0.49 7.18
N ALA A 134 -14.06 1.56 6.63
CA ALA A 134 -14.66 1.54 5.30
C ALA A 134 -13.63 1.14 4.22
N VAL A 135 -12.45 1.73 4.26
CA VAL A 135 -11.34 1.40 3.35
C VAL A 135 -10.94 -0.06 3.45
N LEU A 136 -10.84 -0.61 4.67
CA LEU A 136 -10.51 -2.02 4.88
C LEU A 136 -11.61 -2.96 4.39
N ILE A 137 -12.90 -2.62 4.61
CA ILE A 137 -14.04 -3.40 4.09
C ILE A 137 -13.98 -3.49 2.56
N GLU A 138 -13.77 -2.36 1.87
CA GLU A 138 -13.66 -2.32 0.41
C GLU A 138 -12.44 -3.10 -0.10
N ALA A 139 -11.29 -2.99 0.58
CA ALA A 139 -10.08 -3.71 0.21
C ALA A 139 -10.24 -5.24 0.37
N GLU A 140 -10.93 -5.70 1.41
CA GLU A 140 -11.22 -7.12 1.63
C GLU A 140 -12.24 -7.65 0.63
N HIS A 141 -13.28 -6.88 0.33
CA HIS A 141 -14.27 -7.24 -0.69
C HIS A 141 -13.61 -7.35 -2.06
N TYR A 142 -12.81 -6.35 -2.45
CA TYR A 142 -12.03 -6.36 -3.68
C TYR A 142 -11.12 -7.59 -3.78
N TYR A 143 -10.37 -7.91 -2.71
CA TYR A 143 -9.49 -9.08 -2.72
C TYR A 143 -10.29 -10.40 -2.83
N THR A 144 -11.40 -10.51 -2.12
CA THR A 144 -12.27 -11.69 -2.18
C THR A 144 -12.83 -11.91 -3.58
N LEU A 145 -13.31 -10.84 -4.23
CA LEU A 145 -13.78 -10.89 -5.62
C LEU A 145 -12.66 -11.26 -6.60
N LYS A 146 -11.45 -10.69 -6.43
CA LYS A 146 -10.29 -11.05 -7.26
C LYS A 146 -9.91 -12.52 -7.12
N SER A 147 -9.91 -13.07 -5.91
CA SER A 147 -9.66 -14.51 -5.72
C SER A 147 -10.77 -15.38 -6.31
N LEU A 148 -12.04 -14.96 -6.23
CA LEU A 148 -13.14 -15.67 -6.89
C LEU A 148 -12.99 -15.63 -8.42
N PHE A 149 -12.59 -14.49 -8.97
CA PHE A 149 -12.30 -14.31 -10.40
C PHE A 149 -11.18 -15.24 -10.87
N GLU A 150 -10.05 -15.29 -10.16
CA GLU A 150 -8.93 -16.19 -10.47
C GLU A 150 -9.38 -17.66 -10.53
N VAL A 151 -10.23 -18.10 -9.59
CA VAL A 151 -10.80 -19.45 -9.59
C VAL A 151 -11.72 -19.66 -10.79
N ALA A 152 -12.60 -18.70 -11.10
CA ALA A 152 -13.53 -18.78 -12.22
C ALA A 152 -12.79 -18.86 -13.56
N THR A 153 -11.80 -18.00 -13.78
CA THR A 153 -10.94 -18.01 -14.96
C THR A 153 -10.16 -19.32 -15.08
N GLY A 154 -9.57 -19.82 -13.99
CA GLY A 154 -8.85 -21.10 -14.02
C GLY A 154 -9.74 -22.31 -14.34
N LEU A 155 -11.01 -22.27 -13.91
CA LEU A 155 -12.00 -23.28 -14.29
C LEU A 155 -12.41 -23.17 -15.76
N HIS A 156 -12.55 -21.95 -16.27
CA HIS A 156 -12.88 -21.70 -17.68
C HIS A 156 -11.75 -22.15 -18.60
N GLU A 157 -10.50 -21.82 -18.27
CA GLU A 157 -9.32 -22.31 -19.00
C GLU A 157 -9.25 -23.84 -19.03
N ARG A 158 -9.64 -24.50 -17.92
CA ARG A 158 -9.69 -25.96 -17.85
C ARG A 158 -10.80 -26.53 -18.73
N GLU A 159 -11.97 -25.89 -18.78
CA GLU A 159 -13.07 -26.29 -19.66
C GLU A 159 -12.64 -26.22 -21.13
N THR A 160 -12.05 -25.10 -21.53
CA THR A 160 -11.57 -24.86 -22.90
C THR A 160 -10.55 -25.91 -23.30
N LYS A 161 -9.56 -26.21 -22.45
CA LYS A 161 -8.57 -27.28 -22.71
C LYS A 161 -9.22 -28.65 -22.88
N LEU A 162 -10.20 -29.01 -22.05
CA LEU A 162 -10.91 -30.29 -22.19
C LEU A 162 -11.76 -30.35 -23.46
N LYS A 163 -12.36 -29.23 -23.89
CA LYS A 163 -13.08 -29.13 -25.17
C LYS A 163 -12.12 -29.32 -26.35
N GLU A 164 -10.95 -28.67 -26.33
CA GLU A 164 -9.89 -28.81 -27.34
C GLU A 164 -9.32 -30.24 -27.40
N GLU A 165 -9.01 -30.85 -26.26
CA GLU A 165 -8.53 -32.23 -26.17
C GLU A 165 -9.53 -33.22 -26.77
N ARG A 166 -10.82 -33.10 -26.40
CA ARG A 166 -11.89 -33.93 -26.97
C ARG A 166 -12.05 -33.72 -28.47
N ALA A 167 -11.99 -32.47 -28.94
CA ALA A 167 -12.03 -32.18 -30.37
C ALA A 167 -10.86 -32.84 -31.11
N HIS A 168 -9.64 -32.75 -30.57
CA HIS A 168 -8.47 -33.42 -31.15
C HIS A 168 -8.59 -34.95 -31.15
N GLU A 169 -9.09 -35.57 -30.08
CA GLU A 169 -9.37 -37.02 -30.03
C GLU A 169 -10.44 -37.43 -31.05
N MET A 170 -11.52 -36.66 -31.19
CA MET A 170 -12.58 -36.89 -32.19
C MET A 170 -12.07 -36.72 -33.62
N HIS A 171 -11.22 -35.73 -33.89
CA HIS A 171 -10.59 -35.53 -35.20
C HIS A 171 -9.55 -36.63 -35.51
N ALA A 172 -8.80 -37.10 -34.52
CA ALA A 172 -7.87 -38.23 -34.69
C ALA A 172 -8.60 -39.56 -34.96
N HIS A 173 -9.75 -39.79 -34.32
CA HIS A 173 -10.60 -40.95 -34.58
C HIS A 173 -11.37 -40.85 -35.90
N SER A 174 -11.80 -39.65 -36.31
CA SER A 174 -12.44 -39.41 -37.61
C SER A 174 -11.45 -39.57 -38.76
N ALA A 175 -10.18 -39.16 -38.62
CA ALA A 175 -9.14 -39.42 -39.63
C ALA A 175 -8.84 -40.91 -39.82
N ALA A 176 -9.07 -41.75 -38.80
CA ALA A 176 -8.92 -43.20 -38.88
C ALA A 176 -10.16 -43.93 -39.45
N THR A 177 -11.30 -43.24 -39.60
CA THR A 177 -12.60 -43.84 -40.00
C THR A 177 -13.33 -43.11 -41.14
N ALA A 178 -12.73 -42.08 -41.75
CA ALA A 178 -13.38 -41.29 -42.78
C ALA A 178 -13.67 -42.11 -44.07
N LYS A 179 -14.95 -42.49 -44.22
CA LYS A 179 -15.66 -42.28 -45.50
C LYS A 179 -16.34 -40.91 -45.41
N GLU A 180 -16.17 -40.14 -46.47
CA GLU A 180 -16.78 -38.82 -46.67
C GLU A 180 -18.28 -38.87 -46.44
N ASP A 181 -18.74 -38.07 -45.48
CA ASP A 181 -20.02 -37.36 -45.42
C ASP A 181 -20.37 -37.14 -43.95
N ASP A 182 -19.97 -35.99 -43.41
CA ASP A 182 -20.88 -35.03 -42.76
C ASP A 182 -20.04 -33.89 -42.14
N ALA A 183 -20.04 -32.73 -42.77
CA ALA A 183 -19.42 -31.51 -42.25
C ALA A 183 -20.45 -30.74 -41.42
N GLY A 184 -20.83 -31.29 -40.26
CA GLY A 184 -21.66 -30.62 -39.28
C GLY A 184 -20.83 -29.62 -38.48
N ALA A 185 -21.09 -28.32 -38.67
CA ALA A 185 -20.51 -27.25 -37.87
C ALA A 185 -20.85 -27.46 -36.39
N ALA A 186 -19.84 -27.83 -35.58
CA ALA A 186 -19.95 -27.83 -34.14
C ALA A 186 -20.21 -26.40 -33.67
N GLY A 187 -21.46 -26.11 -33.30
CA GLY A 187 -21.80 -24.88 -32.61
C GLY A 187 -20.97 -24.80 -31.34
N SER A 188 -20.14 -23.77 -31.22
CA SER A 188 -19.42 -23.44 -30.00
C SER A 188 -20.46 -23.10 -28.93
N GLU A 189 -20.86 -24.07 -28.12
CA GLU A 189 -21.65 -23.78 -26.92
C GLU A 189 -20.85 -22.85 -26.01
N ASP A 190 -21.40 -21.66 -25.77
CA ASP A 190 -20.84 -20.67 -24.85
C ASP A 190 -20.65 -21.31 -23.48
N SER A 191 -19.45 -21.15 -22.91
CA SER A 191 -19.12 -21.71 -21.60
C SER A 191 -20.06 -21.15 -20.52
N PRO A 192 -20.65 -22.01 -19.66
CA PRO A 192 -21.48 -21.55 -18.55
C PRO A 192 -20.70 -20.70 -17.52
N LEU A 193 -19.37 -20.79 -17.54
CA LEU A 193 -18.48 -19.99 -16.70
C LEU A 193 -18.33 -18.54 -17.19
N THR A 194 -18.53 -18.27 -18.49
CA THR A 194 -18.38 -16.92 -19.09
C THR A 194 -19.28 -15.91 -18.39
N ALA A 195 -20.57 -16.22 -18.25
CA ALA A 195 -21.53 -15.31 -17.61
C ALA A 195 -21.15 -15.00 -16.14
N VAL A 196 -20.64 -15.99 -15.40
CA VAL A 196 -20.22 -15.80 -14.00
C VAL A 196 -18.93 -14.96 -13.92
N ILE A 197 -18.00 -15.15 -14.86
CA ILE A 197 -16.78 -14.35 -14.97
C ILE A 197 -17.12 -12.87 -15.25
N ASP A 198 -18.09 -12.62 -16.13
CA ASP A 198 -18.56 -11.27 -16.44
C ASP A 198 -19.20 -10.61 -15.21
N ASP A 199 -20.07 -11.33 -14.50
CA ASP A 199 -20.68 -10.85 -13.25
C ASP A 199 -19.63 -10.49 -12.18
N ILE A 200 -18.62 -11.35 -11.99
CA ILE A 200 -17.53 -11.07 -11.05
C ILE A 200 -16.73 -9.85 -11.52
N SER A 201 -16.47 -9.71 -12.82
CA SER A 201 -15.73 -8.58 -13.40
C SER A 201 -16.43 -7.24 -13.15
N VAL A 202 -17.76 -7.20 -13.36
CA VAL A 202 -18.57 -6.02 -13.07
C VAL A 202 -18.50 -5.66 -11.59
N ALA A 203 -18.65 -6.65 -10.69
CA ALA A 203 -18.54 -6.43 -9.26
C ALA A 203 -17.15 -5.89 -8.84
N ILE A 204 -16.08 -6.42 -9.45
CA ILE A 204 -14.70 -5.94 -9.23
C ILE A 204 -14.57 -4.47 -9.66
N ALA A 205 -15.09 -4.11 -10.83
CA ALA A 205 -15.01 -2.74 -11.35
C ALA A 205 -15.71 -1.75 -10.42
N CYS A 206 -16.96 -2.03 -10.03
CA CYS A 206 -17.73 -1.19 -9.11
C CYS A 206 -17.05 -1.06 -7.73
N CYS A 207 -16.53 -2.16 -7.18
CA CYS A 207 -15.81 -2.13 -5.90
C CYS A 207 -14.50 -1.34 -6.02
N ASN A 208 -13.77 -1.48 -7.13
CA ASN A 208 -12.49 -0.80 -7.31
C ASN A 208 -12.64 0.73 -7.35
N GLU A 209 -13.67 1.26 -8.01
CA GLU A 209 -13.96 2.70 -8.01
C GLU A 209 -14.17 3.23 -6.59
N ARG A 210 -15.07 2.60 -5.82
CA ARG A 210 -15.35 2.98 -4.42
C ARG A 210 -14.11 2.88 -3.54
N ARG A 211 -13.38 1.76 -3.67
CA ARG A 211 -12.13 1.51 -2.94
C ARG A 211 -11.10 2.60 -3.20
N MET A 212 -10.93 3.02 -4.46
CA MET A 212 -9.98 4.07 -4.81
C MET A 212 -10.40 5.44 -4.26
N SER A 213 -11.69 5.80 -4.32
CA SER A 213 -12.19 7.04 -3.71
C SER A 213 -11.94 7.07 -2.21
N LEU A 214 -12.26 5.99 -1.49
CA LEU A 214 -12.05 5.92 -0.05
C LEU A 214 -10.56 5.91 0.33
N LEU A 215 -9.71 5.23 -0.44
CA LEU A 215 -8.25 5.26 -0.24
C LEU A 215 -7.66 6.67 -0.42
N LEU A 216 -8.11 7.40 -1.45
CA LEU A 216 -7.69 8.78 -1.67
C LEU A 216 -8.15 9.69 -0.52
N SER A 217 -9.36 9.46 -0.02
CA SER A 217 -9.92 10.14 1.14
C SER A 217 -9.13 9.86 2.42
N GLU A 218 -8.76 8.61 2.72
CA GLU A 218 -7.93 8.28 3.89
C GLU A 218 -6.51 8.84 3.74
N LYS A 219 -5.92 8.77 2.54
CA LYS A 219 -4.64 9.43 2.24
C LYS A 219 -4.71 10.92 2.56
N TRP A 220 -5.69 11.61 2.00
CA TRP A 220 -5.84 13.05 2.21
C TRP A 220 -6.05 13.37 3.69
N PHE A 221 -6.91 12.62 4.38
CA PHE A 221 -7.20 12.80 5.80
C PHE A 221 -5.93 12.73 6.64
N ARG A 222 -5.14 11.66 6.47
CA ARG A 222 -3.90 11.48 7.23
C ARG A 222 -2.86 12.53 6.87
N SER A 223 -2.65 12.79 5.58
CA SER A 223 -1.71 13.80 5.12
C SER A 223 -2.06 15.20 5.60
N PHE A 224 -3.35 15.56 5.65
CA PHE A 224 -3.83 16.83 6.18
C PHE A 224 -3.44 16.99 7.65
N HIS A 225 -3.74 16.00 8.49
CA HIS A 225 -3.39 16.07 9.92
C HIS A 225 -1.87 16.02 10.16
N ILE A 226 -1.13 15.23 9.39
CA ILE A 226 0.34 15.25 9.44
C ILE A 226 0.86 16.65 9.11
N ALA A 227 0.35 17.27 8.04
CA ALA A 227 0.76 18.60 7.57
C ALA A 227 0.45 19.71 8.59
N THR A 228 -0.76 19.74 9.15
CA THR A 228 -1.22 20.84 10.00
C THR A 228 -0.87 20.65 11.47
N THR A 229 -0.58 19.42 11.90
CA THR A 229 -0.39 19.09 13.31
C THR A 229 1.02 18.61 13.61
N ILE A 230 1.73 17.95 12.71
CA ILE A 230 2.95 17.23 13.09
C ILE A 230 4.19 17.83 12.45
N LEU A 231 4.13 18.07 11.15
CA LEU A 231 5.26 18.62 10.42
C LEU A 231 5.56 20.04 10.92
N PRO A 232 6.86 20.39 11.06
CA PRO A 232 7.25 21.76 11.37
C PRO A 232 6.83 22.66 10.21
N GLU A 233 6.64 23.94 10.50
CA GLU A 233 6.42 24.94 9.46
C GLU A 233 7.56 24.90 8.44
N LEU A 234 7.22 25.23 7.18
CA LEU A 234 8.25 25.40 6.18
C LEU A 234 9.13 26.60 6.58
N PRO A 235 10.44 26.51 6.39
CA PRO A 235 11.32 27.67 6.60
C PRO A 235 10.89 28.80 5.67
N GLU A 236 11.02 30.04 6.15
CA GLU A 236 10.81 31.23 5.33
C GLU A 236 11.84 31.23 4.20
N ILE A 237 11.36 31.05 2.97
CA ILE A 237 12.17 31.00 1.76
C ILE A 237 11.44 31.79 0.67
N SER A 238 12.14 32.72 0.04
CA SER A 238 11.70 33.42 -1.16
C SER A 238 12.62 33.11 -2.35
N LEU A 239 12.04 33.09 -3.55
CA LEU A 239 12.83 33.13 -4.79
C LEU A 239 13.28 34.56 -5.06
N PRO A 240 14.40 34.77 -5.78
CA PRO A 240 14.96 36.10 -5.99
C PRO A 240 14.07 36.92 -6.92
N ILE A 241 14.05 38.24 -6.71
CA ILE A 241 13.36 39.18 -7.60
C ILE A 241 14.01 39.12 -9.00
N LEU A 242 13.19 39.09 -10.05
CA LEU A 242 13.72 39.01 -11.42
C LEU A 242 14.43 40.30 -11.84
N PRO A 243 15.45 40.23 -12.72
CA PRO A 243 16.07 41.43 -13.27
C PRO A 243 15.04 42.33 -13.97
N GLY A 244 14.84 43.54 -13.45
CA GLY A 244 13.90 44.53 -14.01
C GLY A 244 12.62 44.76 -13.18
N GLU A 245 12.31 43.88 -12.23
CA GLU A 245 11.32 44.13 -11.19
C GLU A 245 11.99 44.95 -10.09
N LYS A 246 12.04 46.28 -10.23
CA LYS A 246 12.36 47.11 -9.06
C LYS A 246 11.19 46.98 -8.10
N GLY A 247 11.38 46.26 -7.00
CA GLY A 247 10.63 46.55 -5.79
C GLY A 247 10.79 48.05 -5.49
N ASP A 248 9.69 48.72 -5.16
CA ASP A 248 9.76 50.08 -4.64
C ASP A 248 10.78 50.07 -3.51
N LYS A 249 11.90 50.76 -3.71
CA LYS A 249 12.85 51.03 -2.65
C LYS A 249 12.14 51.96 -1.68
N HIS A 250 11.49 51.39 -0.68
CA HIS A 250 11.24 52.14 0.54
C HIS A 250 12.60 52.29 1.23
N ASP A 251 13.19 53.47 1.06
CA ASP A 251 14.28 53.97 1.90
C ASP A 251 13.76 54.01 3.34
N THR A 252 14.08 52.98 4.13
CA THR A 252 14.09 53.07 5.58
C THR A 252 15.34 52.38 6.10
N ASP A 253 16.31 53.22 6.47
CA ASP A 253 17.42 52.89 7.35
C ASP A 253 16.85 52.37 8.68
N GLU A 254 16.68 51.05 8.82
CA GLU A 254 16.51 50.43 10.13
C GLU A 254 17.48 49.25 10.24
N GLU A 255 18.49 49.45 11.09
CA GLU A 255 19.40 48.41 11.57
C GLU A 255 18.61 47.36 12.36
N GLU A 256 18.11 46.31 11.70
CA GLU A 256 17.60 45.12 12.39
C GLU A 256 18.60 43.96 12.29
N THR A 257 19.18 43.63 13.45
CA THR A 257 19.92 42.41 13.70
C THR A 257 18.98 41.20 13.69
N SER A 258 18.65 40.69 12.51
CA SER A 258 18.10 39.35 12.30
C SER A 258 19.20 38.45 11.74
N GLU A 259 19.24 37.16 12.12
CA GLU A 259 20.09 36.17 11.45
C GLU A 259 19.95 36.33 9.93
N GLU A 260 21.00 36.81 9.26
CA GLU A 260 20.99 37.08 7.83
C GLU A 260 20.65 35.78 7.08
N LEU A 261 19.39 35.68 6.63
CA LEU A 261 19.09 34.91 5.44
C LEU A 261 20.05 35.40 4.35
N PRO A 262 20.76 34.52 3.64
CA PRO A 262 21.72 34.94 2.64
C PRO A 262 21.02 35.89 1.66
N ASP A 263 21.57 37.10 1.54
CA ASP A 263 21.16 38.12 0.60
C ASP A 263 20.86 37.44 -0.74
N THR A 264 19.62 37.53 -1.21
CA THR A 264 19.14 36.76 -2.36
C THR A 264 20.12 36.94 -3.50
N SER A 265 20.86 35.88 -3.84
CA SER A 265 21.94 35.95 -4.82
C SER A 265 21.44 36.61 -6.10
N GLU A 266 22.19 37.57 -6.64
CA GLU A 266 21.94 38.14 -7.97
C GLU A 266 21.85 37.03 -9.05
N ASP A 267 22.40 35.84 -8.76
CA ASP A 267 22.26 34.65 -9.59
C ASP A 267 20.96 33.85 -9.28
N PRO A 268 20.01 33.78 -10.21
CA PRO A 268 18.76 33.02 -10.02
C PRO A 268 18.99 31.52 -9.84
N LEU A 269 20.07 30.96 -10.40
CA LEU A 269 20.37 29.53 -10.27
C LEU A 269 20.84 29.20 -8.86
N GLU A 270 21.70 30.03 -8.28
CA GLU A 270 22.20 29.83 -6.92
C GLU A 270 21.06 29.91 -5.89
N ALA A 271 20.15 30.88 -6.05
CA ALA A 271 18.98 31.01 -5.18
C ALA A 271 18.08 29.77 -5.22
N VAL A 272 17.77 29.24 -6.42
CA VAL A 272 16.99 27.99 -6.55
C VAL A 272 17.71 26.81 -5.89
N LEU A 273 19.04 26.73 -5.98
CA LEU A 273 19.83 25.69 -5.30
C LEU A 273 19.79 25.84 -3.77
N ILE A 274 19.79 27.08 -3.24
CA ILE A 274 19.60 27.35 -1.82
C ILE A 274 18.20 26.90 -1.39
N VAL A 275 17.14 27.27 -2.11
CA VAL A 275 15.75 26.82 -1.84
C VAL A 275 15.69 25.30 -1.77
N LYS A 276 16.25 24.61 -2.77
CA LYS A 276 16.31 23.15 -2.81
C LYS A 276 17.01 22.58 -1.58
N LYS A 277 18.20 23.09 -1.25
CA LYS A 277 19.00 22.63 -0.10
C LYS A 277 18.27 22.83 1.22
N THR A 278 17.65 23.99 1.42
CA THR A 278 16.91 24.32 2.65
C THR A 278 15.70 23.40 2.83
N LEU A 279 14.94 23.14 1.77
CA LEU A 279 13.82 22.21 1.82
C LEU A 279 14.27 20.76 2.08
N GLN A 280 15.38 20.33 1.48
CA GLN A 280 15.97 19.01 1.76
C GLN A 280 16.43 18.89 3.22
N GLN A 281 16.99 19.96 3.80
CA GLN A 281 17.34 20.00 5.22
C GLN A 281 16.10 19.93 6.12
N TRP A 282 15.02 20.62 5.76
CA TRP A 282 13.74 20.52 6.47
C TRP A 282 13.19 19.08 6.42
N GLU A 283 13.18 18.45 5.24
CA GLU A 283 12.72 17.06 5.08
C GLU A 283 13.58 16.05 5.85
N SER A 284 14.89 16.31 5.99
CA SER A 284 15.80 15.43 6.74
C SER A 284 15.43 15.26 8.22
N ARG A 285 14.60 16.16 8.77
CA ARG A 285 14.09 16.09 10.15
C ARG A 285 12.92 15.10 10.31
N ILE A 286 12.24 14.74 9.22
CA ILE A 286 11.01 13.93 9.25
C ILE A 286 11.19 12.55 9.89
N PRO A 287 12.26 11.76 9.60
CA PRO A 287 12.44 10.45 10.23
C PRO A 287 12.50 10.50 11.76
N HIS A 288 13.11 11.56 12.31
CA HIS A 288 13.17 11.77 13.75
C HIS A 288 11.79 12.15 14.33
N LEU A 289 11.01 12.96 13.61
CA LEU A 289 9.64 13.30 13.99
C LEU A 289 8.73 12.07 14.02
N ILE A 290 8.82 11.20 13.01
CA ILE A 290 8.09 9.93 12.99
C ILE A 290 8.40 9.14 14.26
N THR A 291 9.69 8.92 14.55
CA THR A 291 10.13 8.19 15.76
C THR A 291 9.56 8.81 17.04
N SER A 292 9.55 10.14 17.14
CA SER A 292 9.03 10.86 18.31
C SER A 292 7.51 10.71 18.45
N VAL A 293 6.78 10.79 17.33
CA VAL A 293 5.33 10.58 17.28
C VAL A 293 4.98 9.14 17.64
N GLU A 294 5.72 8.17 17.12
CA GLU A 294 5.54 6.76 17.49
C GLU A 294 5.75 6.57 18.99
N ALA A 295 6.84 7.09 19.55
CA ALA A 295 7.15 6.92 20.97
C ALA A 295 6.04 7.44 21.91
N LEU A 296 5.34 8.50 21.52
CA LEU A 296 4.29 9.12 22.33
C LEU A 296 2.90 8.51 22.11
N TRP A 297 2.55 8.21 20.86
CA TRP A 297 1.16 7.96 20.48
C TRP A 297 0.90 6.53 19.99
N TRP A 298 1.92 5.79 19.62
CA TRP A 298 1.78 4.45 19.08
C TRP A 298 1.45 3.44 20.17
N ARG A 299 0.48 2.56 19.91
CA ARG A 299 0.37 1.27 20.61
C ARG A 299 0.22 0.15 19.57
N PRO A 300 1.19 -0.79 19.50
CA PRO A 300 1.22 -1.73 18.39
C PRO A 300 0.03 -2.68 18.43
N PRO A 301 -0.52 -3.04 17.26
CA PRO A 301 -1.33 -4.23 17.10
C PRO A 301 -0.68 -5.44 17.78
N ARG A 302 -1.51 -6.35 18.30
CA ARG A 302 -1.03 -7.61 18.90
C ARG A 302 -0.36 -8.51 17.86
N ASP A 303 -0.86 -8.49 16.64
CA ASP A 303 -0.24 -9.17 15.49
C ASP A 303 1.05 -8.40 15.09
N PRO A 304 2.23 -9.03 15.19
CA PRO A 304 3.50 -8.39 14.80
C PRO A 304 3.55 -7.98 13.34
N ASP A 305 2.96 -8.78 12.44
CA ASP A 305 2.98 -8.47 11.01
C ASP A 305 2.11 -7.25 10.71
N GLU A 306 0.97 -7.14 11.40
CA GLU A 306 0.14 -5.95 11.32
C GLU A 306 0.82 -4.72 11.92
N ALA A 307 1.56 -4.88 13.02
CA ALA A 307 2.35 -3.78 13.57
C ALA A 307 3.39 -3.25 12.56
N ILE A 308 4.04 -4.13 11.79
CA ILE A 308 4.96 -3.74 10.71
C ILE A 308 4.20 -2.99 9.60
N ARG A 309 3.08 -3.54 9.12
CA ARG A 309 2.26 -2.90 8.07
C ARG A 309 1.76 -1.51 8.48
N GLN A 310 1.39 -1.32 9.74
CA GLN A 310 0.97 -0.02 10.25
C GLN A 310 2.14 0.98 10.29
N ARG A 311 3.37 0.51 10.57
CA ARG A 311 4.56 1.37 10.66
C ARG A 311 4.90 1.89 9.28
N GLU A 312 4.89 0.98 8.32
CA GLU A 312 5.04 1.29 6.90
C GLU A 312 3.97 2.28 6.43
N ARG A 313 2.69 2.08 6.80
CA ARG A 313 1.61 3.03 6.47
C ARG A 313 1.87 4.41 7.04
N THR A 314 2.29 4.49 8.29
CA THR A 314 2.58 5.77 8.93
C THR A 314 3.75 6.47 8.24
N ALA A 315 4.89 5.80 8.06
CA ALA A 315 6.03 6.35 7.33
C ALA A 315 5.65 6.80 5.90
N ALA A 316 4.85 6.00 5.19
CA ALA A 316 4.38 6.32 3.85
C ALA A 316 3.50 7.58 3.80
N MET A 317 2.65 7.80 4.80
CA MET A 317 1.83 9.02 4.89
C MET A 317 2.66 10.25 5.22
N PHE A 318 3.71 10.14 6.05
CA PHE A 318 4.65 11.24 6.24
C PHE A 318 5.38 11.59 4.95
N LYS A 319 5.84 10.57 4.20
CA LYS A 319 6.48 10.76 2.88
C LYS A 319 5.53 11.44 1.87
N ALA A 320 4.27 11.01 1.85
CA ALA A 320 3.26 11.60 0.98
C ALA A 320 2.94 13.05 1.37
N ALA A 321 2.74 13.32 2.66
CA ALA A 321 2.43 14.64 3.18
C ALA A 321 3.56 15.63 2.92
N SER A 322 4.81 15.27 3.23
CA SER A 322 5.96 16.16 2.99
C SER A 322 6.18 16.44 1.52
N GLY A 323 6.09 15.42 0.66
CA GLY A 323 6.17 15.57 -0.79
C GLY A 323 5.10 16.54 -1.30
N ALA A 324 3.85 16.39 -0.86
CA ALA A 324 2.74 17.26 -1.24
C ALA A 324 2.92 18.72 -0.78
N ILE A 325 3.36 18.94 0.47
CA ILE A 325 3.60 20.28 1.02
C ILE A 325 4.71 21.00 0.24
N VAL A 326 5.86 20.34 0.09
CA VAL A 326 7.02 20.92 -0.62
C VAL A 326 6.66 21.17 -2.08
N ARG A 327 5.99 20.23 -2.75
CA ARG A 327 5.52 20.40 -4.13
C ARG A 327 4.59 21.61 -4.26
N ARG A 328 3.64 21.77 -3.34
CA ARG A 328 2.70 22.90 -3.35
C ARG A 328 3.45 24.22 -3.18
N PHE A 329 4.35 24.30 -2.20
CA PHE A 329 5.19 25.46 -1.98
C PHE A 329 5.98 25.84 -3.25
N LEU A 330 6.68 24.89 -3.85
CA LEU A 330 7.49 25.14 -5.06
C LEU A 330 6.64 25.55 -6.27
N ARG A 331 5.43 24.99 -6.43
CA ARG A 331 4.52 25.39 -7.52
C ARG A 331 4.01 26.82 -7.35
N LEU A 332 3.69 27.23 -6.12
CA LEU A 332 3.30 28.60 -5.82
C LEU A 332 4.48 29.56 -6.02
N ALA A 333 5.65 29.22 -5.49
CA ALA A 333 6.86 30.01 -5.68
C ALA A 333 7.23 30.17 -7.16
N LEU A 334 7.16 29.09 -7.96
CA LEU A 334 7.40 29.15 -9.41
C LEU A 334 6.38 30.06 -10.13
N GLN A 335 5.12 30.02 -9.72
CA GLN A 335 4.07 30.85 -10.28
C GLN A 335 4.29 32.34 -9.96
N GLU A 336 4.62 32.65 -8.70
CA GLU A 336 4.90 34.01 -8.24
C GLU A 336 6.18 34.57 -8.87
N TRP A 337 7.20 33.73 -9.03
CA TRP A 337 8.48 34.14 -9.59
C TRP A 337 8.41 34.55 -11.06
N ASN A 338 7.38 34.12 -11.81
CA ASN A 338 7.12 34.53 -13.20
C ASN A 338 8.35 34.48 -14.14
N VAL A 339 9.21 33.48 -13.96
CA VAL A 339 10.51 33.35 -14.64
C VAL A 339 10.43 33.40 -16.17
N GLU A 340 9.32 32.95 -16.76
CA GLU A 340 9.12 32.99 -18.21
C GLU A 340 9.14 34.44 -18.74
N GLU A 341 8.59 35.37 -17.98
CA GLU A 341 8.59 36.78 -18.36
C GLU A 341 9.98 37.40 -18.21
N GLY A 342 10.71 37.04 -17.16
CA GLY A 342 12.12 37.43 -16.97
C GLY A 342 13.02 36.93 -18.11
N ILE A 343 12.82 35.69 -18.58
CA ILE A 343 13.56 35.13 -19.72
C ILE A 343 13.25 35.89 -21.01
N ARG A 344 11.99 36.27 -21.25
CA ARG A 344 11.60 37.04 -22.45
C ARG A 344 12.20 38.44 -22.46
N HIS A 345 12.19 39.13 -21.32
CA HIS A 345 12.62 40.53 -21.19
C HIS A 345 14.13 40.69 -21.06
N SER A 346 14.86 39.65 -20.64
CA SER A 346 16.31 39.70 -20.58
C SER A 346 16.91 39.94 -21.98
N THR A 347 17.93 40.78 -22.08
CA THR A 347 18.71 40.99 -23.30
C THR A 347 20.08 40.32 -23.25
N ASP A 348 20.52 39.87 -22.08
CA ASP A 348 21.79 39.17 -21.86
C ASP A 348 21.63 37.65 -22.06
N PRO A 349 22.33 37.03 -23.02
CA PRO A 349 22.31 35.58 -23.23
C PRO A 349 22.71 34.77 -21.99
N SER A 350 23.68 35.27 -21.19
CA SER A 350 24.14 34.57 -19.99
C SER A 350 23.08 34.56 -18.90
N ALA A 351 22.46 35.72 -18.62
CA ALA A 351 21.32 35.80 -17.71
C ALA A 351 20.13 34.94 -18.16
N LYS A 352 19.84 34.87 -19.47
CA LYS A 352 18.79 33.96 -20.00
C LYS A 352 19.09 32.50 -19.71
N GLU A 353 20.32 32.07 -19.96
CA GLU A 353 20.74 30.69 -19.71
C GLU A 353 20.61 30.35 -18.22
N LYS A 354 21.06 31.24 -17.32
CA LYS A 354 20.92 31.04 -15.87
C LYS A 354 19.46 30.95 -15.41
N LEU A 355 18.58 31.83 -15.91
CA LEU A 355 17.15 31.79 -15.61
C LEU A 355 16.49 30.49 -16.11
N GLN A 356 16.87 30.04 -17.31
CA GLN A 356 16.38 28.78 -17.87
C GLN A 356 16.86 27.57 -17.03
N LEU A 357 18.14 27.53 -16.67
CA LEU A 357 18.69 26.47 -15.81
C LEU A 357 18.01 26.45 -14.44
N ALA A 358 17.81 27.61 -13.82
CA ALA A 358 17.13 27.76 -12.54
C ALA A 358 15.68 27.24 -12.61
N ARG A 359 14.95 27.60 -13.67
CA ARG A 359 13.61 27.07 -13.96
C ARG A 359 13.63 25.55 -14.10
N ASP A 360 14.57 25.00 -14.86
CA ASP A 360 14.65 23.56 -15.12
C ASP A 360 14.98 22.77 -13.83
N VAL A 361 15.87 23.29 -12.98
CA VAL A 361 16.16 22.72 -11.66
C VAL A 361 14.91 22.73 -10.77
N LEU A 362 14.16 23.85 -10.75
CA LEU A 362 12.94 23.97 -9.96
C LEU A 362 11.84 23.02 -10.46
N ALA A 363 11.64 22.92 -11.78
CA ALA A 363 10.70 22.00 -12.40
C ALA A 363 11.06 20.52 -12.14
N SER A 364 12.35 20.17 -12.25
CA SER A 364 12.84 18.84 -11.89
C SER A 364 12.58 18.51 -10.43
N TYR A 365 12.76 19.48 -9.53
CA TYR A 365 12.51 19.28 -8.11
C TYR A 365 11.01 19.13 -7.79
N ILE A 366 10.14 19.88 -8.46
CA ILE A 366 8.68 19.69 -8.38
C ILE A 366 8.29 18.26 -8.80
N ALA A 367 8.87 17.75 -9.89
CA ALA A 367 8.62 16.40 -10.37
C ALA A 367 9.15 15.32 -9.40
N GLU A 368 10.32 15.54 -8.78
CA GLU A 368 10.86 14.69 -7.72
C GLU A 368 9.87 14.57 -6.55
N LYS A 369 9.27 15.70 -6.12
CA LYS A 369 8.30 15.72 -5.02
C LYS A 369 6.95 15.12 -5.37
N GLU A 370 6.53 15.23 -6.62
CA GLU A 370 5.39 14.49 -7.14
C GLU A 370 5.62 12.98 -7.11
N ALA A 371 6.80 12.52 -7.54
CA ALA A 371 7.17 11.11 -7.47
C ALA A 371 7.24 10.61 -6.02
N GLN A 372 7.78 11.41 -5.09
CA GLN A 372 7.79 11.11 -3.66
C GLN A 372 6.37 10.97 -3.08
N GLU A 373 5.45 11.88 -3.42
CA GLU A 373 4.04 11.79 -3.01
C GLU A 373 3.39 10.50 -3.53
N TRP A 374 3.61 10.20 -4.81
CA TRP A 374 3.07 9.01 -5.45
C TRP A 374 3.61 7.71 -4.84
N GLU A 375 4.90 7.66 -4.54
CA GLU A 375 5.53 6.51 -3.92
C GLU A 375 4.96 6.25 -2.52
N GLY A 376 4.84 7.29 -1.69
CA GLY A 376 4.18 7.18 -0.39
C GLY A 376 2.72 6.71 -0.50
N SER A 377 1.98 7.26 -1.46
CA SER A 377 0.59 6.83 -1.74
C SER A 377 0.50 5.36 -2.15
N SER A 378 1.44 4.89 -2.96
CA SER A 378 1.49 3.51 -3.45
C SER A 378 1.81 2.51 -2.35
N ILE A 379 2.79 2.82 -1.49
CA ILE A 379 3.15 1.99 -0.33
C ILE A 379 1.96 1.88 0.64
N PHE A 380 1.29 3.00 0.90
CA PHE A 380 0.11 3.04 1.76
C PHE A 380 -1.02 2.14 1.24
N ALA A 381 -1.39 2.28 -0.03
CA ALA A 381 -2.44 1.46 -0.65
C ALA A 381 -2.06 -0.04 -0.66
N ALA A 382 -0.80 -0.37 -0.95
CA ALA A 382 -0.30 -1.74 -0.94
C ALA A 382 -0.36 -2.37 0.47
N SER A 383 0.00 -1.61 1.51
CA SER A 383 -0.03 -2.08 2.90
C SER A 383 -1.47 -2.33 3.41
N ILE A 384 -2.43 -1.49 3.01
CA ILE A 384 -3.85 -1.74 3.27
C ILE A 384 -4.31 -3.03 2.59
N LEU A 385 -3.96 -3.22 1.32
CA LEU A 385 -4.30 -4.44 0.61
C LEU A 385 -3.64 -5.68 1.24
N ALA A 386 -2.42 -5.56 1.76
CA ALA A 386 -1.76 -6.65 2.49
C ALA A 386 -2.51 -7.01 3.79
N THR A 387 -3.02 -6.02 4.51
CA THR A 387 -3.87 -6.20 5.69
C THR A 387 -5.18 -6.90 5.32
N ALA A 388 -5.86 -6.42 4.27
CA ALA A 388 -7.08 -7.03 3.75
C ALA A 388 -6.87 -8.50 3.35
N LYS A 389 -5.76 -8.81 2.67
CA LYS A 389 -5.37 -10.17 2.32
C LYS A 389 -5.19 -11.05 3.55
N ALA A 390 -4.52 -10.56 4.58
CA ALA A 390 -4.30 -11.28 5.83
C ALA A 390 -5.63 -11.58 6.54
N ASN A 391 -6.54 -10.60 6.60
CA ASN A 391 -7.86 -10.75 7.19
C ASN A 391 -8.74 -11.76 6.46
N VAL A 392 -8.77 -11.70 5.12
CA VAL A 392 -9.56 -12.66 4.31
C VAL A 392 -9.02 -14.08 4.46
N ARG A 393 -7.69 -14.26 4.55
CA ARG A 393 -7.07 -15.58 4.74
C ARG A 393 -7.28 -16.13 6.14
N ASN A 394 -7.30 -15.28 7.16
CA ASN A 394 -7.42 -15.69 8.56
C ASN A 394 -8.55 -14.92 9.28
N PRO A 395 -9.84 -15.22 8.99
CA PRO A 395 -10.96 -14.47 9.57
C PRO A 395 -11.03 -14.53 11.10
N SER A 396 -10.54 -15.60 11.72
CA SER A 396 -10.54 -15.79 13.18
C SER A 396 -9.55 -14.88 13.93
N THR A 397 -8.53 -14.38 13.23
CA THR A 397 -7.51 -13.47 13.79
C THR A 397 -7.51 -12.13 13.05
N ARG A 398 -8.65 -11.77 12.46
CA ARG A 398 -8.88 -10.51 11.76
C ARG A 398 -8.46 -9.33 12.63
N TRP A 399 -7.73 -8.40 12.02
CA TRP A 399 -7.45 -7.09 12.62
C TRP A 399 -8.39 -6.03 12.07
N ASP A 400 -8.88 -5.15 12.96
CA ASP A 400 -9.73 -4.01 12.59
C ASP A 400 -9.24 -2.71 13.24
N PRO A 401 -9.40 -1.55 12.57
CA PRO A 401 -9.15 -0.25 13.16
C PRO A 401 -10.01 -0.03 14.42
N LEU A 402 -9.38 0.40 15.51
CA LEU A 402 -10.05 0.68 16.78
C LEU A 402 -10.34 2.18 16.94
N PRO A 403 -11.43 2.56 17.64
CA PRO A 403 -11.75 3.97 17.93
C PRO A 403 -10.65 4.73 18.68
N SER A 404 -9.75 4.03 19.38
CA SER A 404 -8.62 4.64 20.08
C SER A 404 -7.53 5.19 19.15
N ASN A 405 -7.54 4.83 17.86
CA ASN A 405 -6.50 5.15 16.88
C ASN A 405 -5.08 4.76 17.32
N ASP A 406 -4.99 3.74 18.17
CA ASP A 406 -3.72 3.25 18.74
C ASP A 406 -2.69 2.84 17.67
N HIS A 407 -3.18 2.40 16.50
CA HIS A 407 -2.38 1.96 15.34
C HIS A 407 -1.96 3.11 14.41
N ALA A 408 -2.52 4.31 14.58
CA ALA A 408 -2.30 5.49 13.73
C ALA A 408 -1.84 6.66 14.62
N PRO A 409 -0.55 6.71 14.99
CA PRO A 409 -0.05 7.66 15.99
C PRO A 409 -0.17 9.12 15.54
N ASP A 410 -0.10 9.38 14.23
CA ASP A 410 -0.34 10.68 13.60
C ASP A 410 -1.78 11.18 13.83
N VAL A 411 -2.77 10.32 13.61
CA VAL A 411 -4.17 10.64 13.83
C VAL A 411 -4.44 10.84 15.32
N ARG A 412 -3.84 10.01 16.17
CA ARG A 412 -3.99 10.11 17.62
C ARG A 412 -3.38 11.40 18.18
N ALA A 413 -2.23 11.83 17.63
CA ALA A 413 -1.63 13.12 17.93
C ALA A 413 -2.55 14.28 17.53
N ALA A 414 -3.15 14.22 16.33
CA ALA A 414 -4.12 15.22 15.87
C ALA A 414 -5.38 15.26 16.75
N ALA A 415 -5.94 14.10 17.11
CA ALA A 415 -7.09 14.01 18.01
C ALA A 415 -6.79 14.57 19.41
N HIS A 416 -5.54 14.49 19.87
CA HIS A 416 -5.13 15.12 21.12
C HIS A 416 -5.10 16.64 21.00
N ARG A 417 -4.47 17.19 19.96
CA ARG A 417 -4.41 18.65 19.74
C ARG A 417 -5.79 19.26 19.50
N TYR A 418 -6.65 18.60 18.72
CA TYR A 418 -8.01 19.05 18.47
C TYR A 418 -8.82 19.21 19.78
N ARG A 419 -8.66 18.26 20.71
CA ARG A 419 -9.28 18.35 22.04
C ARG A 419 -8.75 19.51 22.87
N GLN A 420 -7.45 19.82 22.79
CA GLN A 420 -6.86 20.96 23.50
C GLN A 420 -7.33 22.32 22.95
N MET A 421 -7.68 22.40 21.67
CA MET A 421 -8.21 23.62 21.06
C MET A 421 -9.71 23.82 21.32
N SER A 422 -10.43 22.74 21.60
CA SER A 422 -11.88 22.73 21.83
C SER A 422 -12.28 22.84 23.31
N SER A 423 -11.29 22.73 24.21
CA SER A 423 -11.42 22.91 25.66
C SER A 423 -10.95 24.29 26.08
#